data_AF-A0A4R1JPA0-F1
#
_entry.id   AF-A0A4R1JPA0-F1
#
_cell.length_a   1.000
_cell.length_b   1.000
_cell.length_c   1.000
_cell.angle_alpha   90.00
_cell.angle_beta   90.00
_cell.angle_gamma   90.00
#
_symmetry.space_group_name_H-M   'P 1'
#
loop_
_entity.id
_entity.type
_entity.pdbx_description
1 polymer ?
#
loop_
_entity_poly.entity_id
_entity_poly.type
_entity_poly.pdbx_seq_one_letter_code
_entity_poly.pdbx_strand_id
1 'polypeptide(L)'
;MMLHKKIIYVWMLCSCFLTQAQSVNDVFKQLAKQYSLNKPLQYKANYALYKDFDSKKIEENYNGAFYKNDLNEVYMKIGDSEILNSKTVFLKINNTEKAIEILDPVKNYFGDFDIKPLYELCKIESFLDYKSYWEITLVSKQYSSLPYSKIIVQISKSYFLQKQIFYYNTAINFSKDYRSPDSHYPRLEITYSNFNRNPVAASLFSTSTYFTKSAKEKIILTEKFKKYKINN
;
A
#
# COMPACT_ATOMS: atom_id res chain seq x y z
N MET A 1 -56.43 33.60 -11.66
CA MET A 1 -55.36 33.03 -12.51
C MET A 1 -53.96 33.50 -12.07
N MET A 2 -53.60 33.36 -10.78
CA MET A 2 -52.28 33.77 -10.25
C MET A 2 -51.68 32.77 -9.25
N LEU A 3 -52.48 31.86 -8.67
CA LEU A 3 -51.99 30.86 -7.71
C LEU A 3 -51.17 29.73 -8.39
N HIS A 4 -51.51 29.33 -9.61
CA HIS A 4 -50.83 28.21 -10.28
C HIS A 4 -49.40 28.54 -10.74
N LYS A 5 -49.06 29.83 -10.94
CA LYS A 5 -47.69 30.23 -11.32
C LYS A 5 -46.70 30.14 -10.16
N LYS A 6 -47.13 30.23 -8.90
CA LYS A 6 -46.23 30.15 -7.73
C LYS A 6 -45.88 28.72 -7.33
N ILE A 7 -46.72 27.74 -7.64
CA ILE A 7 -46.50 26.32 -7.29
C ILE A 7 -45.43 25.68 -8.19
N ILE A 8 -45.29 26.14 -9.44
CA ILE A 8 -44.31 25.61 -10.40
C ILE A 8 -42.86 25.94 -9.99
N TYR A 9 -42.62 27.09 -9.35
CA TYR A 9 -41.27 27.47 -8.90
C TYR A 9 -40.78 26.65 -7.69
N VAL A 10 -41.68 26.14 -6.85
CA VAL A 10 -41.32 25.31 -5.68
C VAL A 10 -40.92 23.90 -6.11
N TRP A 11 -41.51 23.37 -7.19
CA TRP A 11 -41.16 22.06 -7.73
C TRP A 11 -39.81 22.05 -8.46
N MET A 12 -39.41 23.17 -9.07
CA MET A 12 -38.14 23.31 -9.79
C MET A 12 -36.92 23.46 -8.87
N LEU A 13 -37.10 23.92 -7.62
CA LEU A 13 -36.04 24.02 -6.61
C LEU A 13 -35.76 22.69 -5.88
N CYS A 14 -36.68 21.73 -5.93
CA CYS A 14 -36.54 20.43 -5.26
C CYS A 14 -35.81 19.37 -6.11
N SER A 15 -35.55 19.65 -7.39
CA SER A 15 -34.92 18.69 -8.32
C SER A 15 -33.38 18.75 -8.35
N CYS A 16 -32.75 19.72 -7.66
CA CYS A 16 -31.33 20.02 -7.85
C CYS A 16 -30.35 19.32 -6.89
N PHE A 17 -30.79 18.41 -6.04
CA PHE A 17 -29.88 17.74 -5.10
C PHE A 17 -30.05 16.22 -5.06
N LEU A 18 -30.01 15.58 -6.24
CA LEU A 18 -29.55 14.20 -6.31
C LEU A 18 -28.02 14.20 -6.26
N THR A 19 -27.46 14.58 -5.11
CA THR A 19 -26.06 14.30 -4.79
C THR A 19 -25.94 12.78 -4.75
N GLN A 20 -25.43 12.17 -5.83
CA GLN A 20 -25.08 10.77 -5.83
C GLN A 20 -24.02 10.56 -4.76
N ALA A 21 -24.41 9.95 -3.64
CA ALA A 21 -23.47 9.52 -2.62
C ALA A 21 -22.52 8.51 -3.27
N GLN A 22 -21.23 8.85 -3.33
CA GLN A 22 -20.22 7.97 -3.88
C GLN A 22 -20.16 6.67 -3.08
N SER A 23 -20.01 5.52 -3.72
CA SER A 23 -19.88 4.24 -3.01
C SER A 23 -18.42 3.89 -2.73
N VAL A 24 -18.18 3.01 -1.74
CA VAL A 24 -16.84 2.45 -1.47
C VAL A 24 -16.25 1.79 -2.73
N ASN A 25 -17.09 1.07 -3.47
CA ASN A 25 -16.69 0.39 -4.70
C ASN A 25 -16.21 1.40 -5.76
N ASP A 26 -16.87 2.56 -5.87
CA ASP A 26 -16.44 3.61 -6.79
C ASP A 26 -15.10 4.21 -6.38
N VAL A 27 -14.90 4.47 -5.08
CA VAL A 27 -13.63 4.99 -4.56
C VAL A 27 -12.50 4.02 -4.85
N PHE A 28 -12.68 2.73 -4.56
CA PHE A 28 -11.67 1.71 -4.82
C PHE A 28 -11.42 1.48 -6.31
N LYS A 29 -12.46 1.54 -7.15
CA LYS A 29 -12.29 1.46 -8.61
C LYS A 29 -11.45 2.61 -9.15
N GLN A 30 -11.67 3.83 -8.66
CA GLN A 30 -10.87 4.99 -9.07
C GLN A 30 -9.45 4.94 -8.50
N LEU A 31 -9.26 4.46 -7.27
CA LEU A 31 -7.95 4.20 -6.69
C LEU A 31 -7.16 3.19 -7.54
N ALA A 32 -7.76 2.03 -7.85
CA ALA A 32 -7.15 1.03 -8.71
C ALA A 32 -6.79 1.59 -10.09
N LYS A 33 -7.70 2.39 -10.70
CA LYS A 33 -7.44 3.09 -11.96
C LYS A 33 -6.24 4.03 -11.84
N GLN A 34 -6.14 4.77 -10.75
CA GLN A 34 -5.07 5.74 -10.55
C GLN A 34 -3.68 5.07 -10.44
N TYR A 35 -3.61 3.90 -9.81
CA TYR A 35 -2.36 3.13 -9.68
C TYR A 35 -2.04 2.29 -10.92
N SER A 36 -3.04 1.93 -11.73
CA SER A 36 -2.85 1.17 -12.97
C SER A 36 -2.45 2.01 -14.18
N LEU A 37 -2.50 3.35 -14.10
CA LEU A 37 -2.03 4.23 -15.17
C LEU A 37 -0.58 3.91 -15.56
N ASN A 38 -0.32 3.78 -16.87
CA ASN A 38 1.02 3.66 -17.46
C ASN A 38 1.74 5.02 -17.44
N LYS A 39 1.94 5.54 -16.23
CA LYS A 39 2.65 6.79 -15.95
C LYS A 39 3.53 6.56 -14.74
N PRO A 40 4.69 7.24 -14.66
CA PRO A 40 5.53 7.17 -13.49
C PRO A 40 4.73 7.46 -12.22
N LEU A 41 5.06 6.82 -11.11
CA LEU A 41 4.49 7.12 -9.80
C LEU A 41 5.57 6.94 -8.76
N GLN A 42 5.74 7.93 -7.90
CA GLN A 42 6.59 7.80 -6.74
C GLN A 42 5.97 8.44 -5.52
N TYR A 43 6.23 7.85 -4.36
CA TYR A 43 5.83 8.36 -3.07
C TYR A 43 6.75 7.81 -1.98
N LYS A 44 6.69 8.44 -0.81
CA LYS A 44 7.33 7.96 0.42
C LYS A 44 6.28 7.34 1.32
N ALA A 45 6.69 6.34 2.09
CA ALA A 45 5.88 5.73 3.13
C ALA A 45 6.62 5.83 4.46
N ASN A 46 5.90 6.06 5.56
CA ASN A 46 6.42 5.93 6.92
C ASN A 46 5.57 4.91 7.67
N TYR A 47 6.24 3.90 8.22
CA TYR A 47 5.64 2.78 8.93
C TYR A 47 5.95 2.94 10.41
N ALA A 48 4.92 3.11 11.24
CA ALA A 48 5.04 3.24 12.68
C ALA A 48 4.28 2.10 13.37
N LEU A 49 5.01 1.29 14.14
CA LEU A 49 4.46 0.22 14.96
C LEU A 49 4.23 0.74 16.38
N TYR A 50 3.05 0.47 16.91
CA TYR A 50 2.67 0.78 18.28
C TYR A 50 2.38 -0.54 19.00
N LYS A 51 2.83 -0.66 20.26
CA LYS A 51 2.61 -1.89 21.05
C LYS A 51 1.14 -2.21 21.22
N ASP A 52 0.32 -1.20 21.47
CA ASP A 52 -1.12 -1.34 21.72
C ASP A 52 -1.96 -0.54 20.73
N PHE A 53 -3.23 -0.91 20.61
CA PHE A 53 -4.21 -0.28 19.71
C PHE A 53 -4.42 1.21 19.96
N ASP A 54 -4.26 1.69 21.18
CA ASP A 54 -4.49 3.07 21.61
C ASP A 54 -3.20 3.79 22.04
N SER A 55 -2.07 3.08 22.03
CA SER A 55 -0.78 3.67 22.36
C SER A 55 -0.45 4.83 21.42
N LYS A 56 0.11 5.89 22.01
CA LYS A 56 0.64 7.06 21.31
C LYS A 56 2.16 7.00 21.17
N LYS A 57 2.81 6.03 21.81
CA LYS A 57 4.25 5.84 21.76
C LYS A 57 4.59 4.89 20.62
N ILE A 58 5.39 5.38 19.68
CA ILE A 58 5.94 4.57 18.61
C ILE A 58 6.99 3.64 19.20
N GLU A 59 6.85 2.34 18.93
CA GLU A 59 7.81 1.31 19.33
C GLU A 59 8.89 1.13 18.26
N GLU A 60 8.47 1.03 17.00
CA GLU A 60 9.37 0.95 15.86
C GLU A 60 8.90 1.88 14.75
N ASN A 61 9.87 2.47 14.04
CA ASN A 61 9.59 3.32 12.89
C ASN A 61 10.59 3.06 11.76
N TYR A 62 10.10 2.92 10.55
CA TYR A 62 10.95 2.85 9.36
C TYR A 62 10.31 3.52 8.17
N ASN A 63 11.18 3.99 7.28
CA ASN A 63 10.77 4.65 6.05
C ASN A 63 10.72 3.64 4.90
N GLY A 64 9.86 3.92 3.95
CA GLY A 64 9.79 3.25 2.68
C GLY A 64 9.71 4.23 1.51
N ALA A 65 9.91 3.70 0.33
CA ALA A 65 9.76 4.42 -0.91
C ALA A 65 9.22 3.49 -1.98
N PHE A 66 8.33 4.02 -2.80
CA PHE A 66 7.78 3.33 -3.94
C PHE A 66 8.09 4.12 -5.20
N TYR A 67 8.45 3.40 -6.25
CA TYR A 67 8.72 3.95 -7.56
C TYR A 67 8.15 3.01 -8.62
N LYS A 68 7.47 3.60 -9.58
CA LYS A 68 6.93 2.93 -10.75
C LYS A 68 7.30 3.76 -11.97
N ASN A 69 7.72 3.13 -13.06
CA ASN A 69 7.94 3.82 -14.34
C ASN A 69 6.73 3.69 -15.28
N ASP A 70 6.81 4.32 -16.45
CA ASP A 70 5.81 4.27 -17.51
C ASP A 70 5.64 2.88 -18.14
N LEU A 71 6.65 2.01 -18.00
CA LEU A 71 6.61 0.61 -18.40
C LEU A 71 5.97 -0.31 -17.34
N ASN A 72 5.43 0.24 -16.26
CA ASN A 72 4.86 -0.47 -15.09
C ASN A 72 5.86 -1.35 -14.33
N GLU A 73 7.16 -1.11 -14.47
CA GLU A 73 8.15 -1.71 -13.59
C GLU A 73 8.10 -1.03 -12.23
N VAL A 74 8.24 -1.80 -11.16
CA VAL A 74 8.04 -1.35 -9.78
C VAL A 74 9.29 -1.61 -8.97
N TYR A 75 9.78 -0.60 -8.27
CA TYR A 75 10.79 -0.72 -7.23
C TYR A 75 10.21 -0.20 -5.93
N MET A 76 10.42 -0.95 -4.86
CA MET A 76 9.90 -0.66 -3.54
C MET A 76 10.97 -0.93 -2.50
N LYS A 77 11.07 -0.04 -1.52
CA LYS A 77 11.94 -0.19 -0.36
C LYS A 77 11.11 -0.02 0.89
N ILE A 78 11.26 -0.92 1.84
CA ILE A 78 10.59 -0.90 3.14
C ILE A 78 11.64 -1.24 4.19
N GLY A 79 12.09 -0.25 4.96
CA GLY A 79 13.23 -0.41 5.87
C GLY A 79 14.47 -0.91 5.11
N ASP A 80 14.98 -2.06 5.53
CA ASP A 80 16.15 -2.72 4.94
C ASP A 80 15.83 -3.70 3.82
N SER A 81 14.55 -3.87 3.47
CA SER A 81 14.10 -4.75 2.39
C SER A 81 13.84 -3.97 1.11
N GLU A 82 14.24 -4.52 -0.03
CA GLU A 82 13.99 -3.96 -1.35
C GLU A 82 13.33 -5.01 -2.25
N ILE A 83 12.37 -4.58 -3.07
CA ILE A 83 11.69 -5.40 -4.06
C ILE A 83 11.77 -4.68 -5.40
N LEU A 84 12.17 -5.39 -6.44
CA LEU A 84 12.10 -4.92 -7.83
C LEU A 84 11.27 -5.91 -8.64
N ASN A 85 10.27 -5.44 -9.35
CA ASN A 85 9.62 -6.18 -10.43
C ASN A 85 9.83 -5.42 -11.74
N SER A 86 10.76 -5.90 -12.57
CA SER A 86 11.00 -5.39 -13.91
C SER A 86 10.33 -6.30 -14.95
N LYS A 87 10.49 -5.98 -16.24
CA LYS A 87 10.04 -6.87 -17.33
C LYS A 87 10.79 -8.20 -17.37
N THR A 88 11.97 -8.28 -16.76
CA THR A 88 12.90 -9.40 -16.93
C THR A 88 13.25 -10.12 -15.62
N VAL A 89 13.02 -9.50 -14.47
CA VAL A 89 13.28 -10.14 -13.18
C VAL A 89 12.33 -9.66 -12.08
N PHE A 90 12.08 -10.53 -11.12
CA PHE A 90 11.58 -10.17 -9.79
C PHE A 90 12.67 -10.40 -8.75
N LEU A 91 13.09 -9.34 -8.05
CA LEU A 91 14.11 -9.38 -7.02
C LEU A 91 13.50 -9.10 -5.66
N LYS A 92 13.96 -9.84 -4.65
CA LYS A 92 13.81 -9.45 -3.24
C LYS A 92 15.19 -9.38 -2.61
N ILE A 93 15.48 -8.30 -1.90
CA ILE A 93 16.77 -8.06 -1.28
C ILE A 93 16.53 -7.78 0.20
N ASN A 94 17.16 -8.55 1.07
CA ASN A 94 17.22 -8.27 2.50
C ASN A 94 18.62 -7.74 2.84
N ASN A 95 18.71 -6.44 3.13
CA ASN A 95 20.00 -5.82 3.44
C ASN A 95 20.54 -6.19 4.82
N THR A 96 19.70 -6.62 5.75
CA THR A 96 20.10 -7.06 7.09
C THR A 96 20.75 -8.45 7.03
N GLU A 97 20.10 -9.38 6.35
CA GLU A 97 20.57 -10.76 6.19
C GLU A 97 21.61 -10.92 5.08
N LYS A 98 21.84 -9.87 4.28
CA LYS A 98 22.67 -9.91 3.08
C LYS A 98 22.23 -11.04 2.15
N ALA A 99 20.93 -11.10 1.86
CA ALA A 99 20.33 -12.10 0.99
C ALA A 99 19.67 -11.43 -0.22
N ILE A 100 19.73 -12.10 -1.37
CA ILE A 100 19.01 -11.71 -2.60
C ILE A 100 18.31 -12.94 -3.19
N GLU A 101 17.03 -12.81 -3.46
CA GLU A 101 16.22 -13.79 -4.18
C GLU A 101 16.00 -13.28 -5.60
N ILE A 102 16.24 -14.13 -6.60
CA ILE A 102 16.14 -13.79 -8.02
C ILE A 102 15.14 -14.74 -8.67
N LEU A 103 13.99 -14.20 -9.06
CA LEU A 103 12.87 -14.95 -9.61
C LEU A 103 12.45 -14.40 -10.97
N ASP A 104 11.59 -15.16 -11.65
CA ASP A 104 10.90 -14.68 -12.85
C ASP A 104 9.96 -13.50 -12.52
N PRO A 105 9.76 -12.56 -13.46
CA PRO A 105 8.83 -11.45 -13.30
C PRO A 105 7.43 -11.88 -12.86
N VAL A 106 6.88 -11.16 -11.89
CA VAL A 106 5.48 -11.32 -11.51
C VAL A 106 4.62 -10.50 -12.46
N LYS A 107 3.76 -11.17 -13.23
CA LYS A 107 2.78 -10.51 -14.11
C LYS A 107 1.80 -9.70 -13.26
N ASN A 108 1.48 -8.48 -13.71
CA ASN A 108 0.52 -7.60 -13.05
C ASN A 108 0.87 -7.27 -11.58
N TYR A 109 2.16 -7.20 -11.24
CA TYR A 109 2.58 -6.76 -9.92
C TYR A 109 2.35 -5.24 -9.77
N PHE A 110 1.46 -4.86 -8.85
CA PHE A 110 1.14 -3.46 -8.55
C PHE A 110 1.80 -2.96 -7.25
N GLY A 111 2.68 -3.75 -6.65
CA GLY A 111 3.26 -3.47 -5.33
C GLY A 111 2.31 -3.83 -4.19
N ASP A 112 2.34 -3.00 -3.14
CA ASP A 112 1.77 -3.30 -1.81
C ASP A 112 0.24 -3.23 -1.67
N PHE A 113 -0.50 -2.83 -2.71
CA PHE A 113 -1.94 -2.64 -2.55
C PHE A 113 -2.78 -3.28 -3.65
N ASP A 114 -3.28 -4.47 -3.37
CA ASP A 114 -4.42 -5.09 -4.07
C ASP A 114 -5.65 -5.07 -3.16
N ILE A 115 -6.71 -4.42 -3.64
CA ILE A 115 -7.98 -4.27 -2.94
C ILE A 115 -8.81 -5.57 -3.00
N LYS A 116 -8.63 -6.38 -4.06
CA LYS A 116 -9.50 -7.55 -4.28
C LYS A 116 -9.42 -8.57 -3.14
N PRO A 117 -8.21 -8.98 -2.67
CA PRO A 117 -8.11 -9.90 -1.53
C PRO A 117 -8.76 -9.32 -0.26
N LEU A 118 -8.72 -8.01 -0.07
CA LEU A 118 -9.34 -7.37 1.10
C LEU A 118 -10.86 -7.53 1.09
N TYR A 119 -11.53 -7.46 -0.07
CA TYR A 119 -12.98 -7.70 -0.15
C TYR A 119 -13.39 -9.15 0.10
N GLU A 120 -12.55 -10.08 -0.30
CA GLU A 120 -12.77 -11.51 -0.04
C GLU A 120 -12.70 -11.79 1.46
N LEU A 121 -11.76 -11.15 2.16
CA LEU A 121 -11.42 -11.44 3.55
C LEU A 121 -12.03 -10.50 4.59
N CYS A 122 -12.54 -9.32 4.18
CA CYS A 122 -13.12 -8.31 5.07
C CYS A 122 -14.55 -7.92 4.67
N LYS A 123 -15.31 -7.40 5.64
CA LYS A 123 -16.54 -6.64 5.41
C LYS A 123 -16.26 -5.15 5.62
N ILE A 124 -16.95 -4.29 4.89
CA ILE A 124 -16.96 -2.85 5.15
C ILE A 124 -17.81 -2.61 6.40
N GLU A 125 -17.20 -2.06 7.44
CA GLU A 125 -17.88 -1.62 8.65
C GLU A 125 -18.40 -0.19 8.53
N SER A 126 -17.58 0.72 7.99
CA SER A 126 -17.96 2.13 7.81
C SER A 126 -17.32 2.75 6.58
N PHE A 127 -18.01 3.75 6.02
CA PHE A 127 -17.52 4.60 4.96
C PHE A 127 -17.86 6.05 5.27
N LEU A 128 -16.85 6.86 5.53
CA LEU A 128 -17.00 8.26 5.92
C LEU A 128 -16.39 9.16 4.86
N ASP A 129 -17.16 10.15 4.43
CA ASP A 129 -16.71 11.19 3.50
C ASP A 129 -16.29 12.44 4.28
N TYR A 130 -14.98 12.68 4.36
CA TYR A 130 -14.42 13.91 4.91
C TYR A 130 -14.06 14.87 3.78
N LYS A 131 -13.94 16.16 4.11
CA LYS A 131 -13.61 17.23 3.15
C LYS A 131 -12.38 16.91 2.27
N SER A 132 -11.34 16.32 2.85
CA SER A 132 -10.06 16.05 2.18
C SER A 132 -9.82 14.59 1.79
N TYR A 133 -10.59 13.64 2.33
CA TYR A 133 -10.38 12.22 2.09
C TYR A 133 -11.65 11.40 2.37
N TRP A 134 -11.66 10.16 1.89
CA TRP A 134 -12.58 9.13 2.35
C TRP A 134 -11.89 8.23 3.35
N GLU A 135 -12.61 7.81 4.37
CA GLU A 135 -12.16 6.81 5.34
C GLU A 135 -13.04 5.57 5.24
N ILE A 136 -12.41 4.42 5.06
CA ILE A 136 -13.07 3.13 4.96
C ILE A 136 -12.54 2.25 6.08
N THR A 137 -13.45 1.79 6.95
CA THR A 137 -13.14 0.80 7.98
C THR A 137 -13.54 -0.56 7.47
N LEU A 138 -12.57 -1.46 7.41
CA LEU A 138 -12.72 -2.86 7.06
C LEU A 138 -12.50 -3.69 8.32
N VAL A 139 -13.33 -4.70 8.53
CA VAL A 139 -13.12 -5.68 9.61
C VAL A 139 -13.09 -7.08 9.02
N SER A 140 -12.22 -7.92 9.56
CA SER A 140 -12.07 -9.30 9.07
C SER A 140 -13.39 -10.06 9.18
N LYS A 141 -13.73 -10.83 8.14
CA LYS A 141 -14.82 -11.81 8.23
C LYS A 141 -14.44 -12.90 9.24
N GLN A 142 -15.44 -13.57 9.79
CA GLN A 142 -15.21 -14.72 10.68
C GLN A 142 -14.40 -15.79 9.92
N TYR A 143 -13.42 -16.40 10.60
CA TYR A 143 -12.50 -17.40 10.05
C TYR A 143 -11.59 -16.89 8.90
N SER A 144 -11.44 -15.58 8.77
CA SER A 144 -10.42 -15.01 7.88
C SER A 144 -9.01 -15.38 8.37
N SER A 145 -8.13 -15.72 7.45
CA SER A 145 -6.69 -15.93 7.72
C SER A 145 -5.91 -14.62 7.84
N LEU A 146 -6.58 -13.46 7.79
CA LEU A 146 -5.92 -12.18 7.97
C LEU A 146 -5.38 -12.06 9.41
N PRO A 147 -4.15 -11.57 9.58
CA PRO A 147 -3.56 -11.30 10.90
C PRO A 147 -4.11 -10.02 11.54
N TYR A 148 -5.17 -9.43 10.96
CA TYR A 148 -5.72 -8.14 11.35
C TYR A 148 -7.20 -8.28 11.69
N SER A 149 -7.61 -7.69 12.81
CA SER A 149 -9.01 -7.59 13.21
C SER A 149 -9.73 -6.45 12.51
N LYS A 150 -9.00 -5.34 12.28
CA LYS A 150 -9.52 -4.10 11.68
C LYS A 150 -8.45 -3.44 10.82
N ILE A 151 -8.87 -2.88 9.70
CA ILE A 151 -8.05 -2.10 8.78
C ILE A 151 -8.78 -0.79 8.51
N ILE A 152 -8.13 0.35 8.75
CA ILE A 152 -8.66 1.66 8.36
C ILE A 152 -7.84 2.16 7.18
N VAL A 153 -8.52 2.55 6.11
CA VAL A 153 -7.90 3.06 4.88
C VAL A 153 -8.38 4.48 4.63
N GLN A 154 -7.46 5.43 4.53
CA GLN A 154 -7.74 6.81 4.15
C GLN A 154 -7.26 7.06 2.72
N ILE A 155 -8.18 7.54 1.87
CA ILE A 155 -7.94 7.80 0.45
C ILE A 155 -8.24 9.26 0.17
N SER A 156 -7.26 10.01 -0.34
CA SER A 156 -7.46 11.40 -0.75
C SER A 156 -8.55 11.53 -1.82
N LYS A 157 -9.14 12.72 -1.94
CA LYS A 157 -10.09 13.01 -3.05
C LYS A 157 -9.48 12.88 -4.46
N SER A 158 -8.15 12.87 -4.56
CA SER A 158 -7.38 12.57 -5.77
C SER A 158 -7.08 11.08 -5.98
N TYR A 159 -7.70 10.19 -5.18
CA TYR A 159 -7.56 8.73 -5.27
C TYR A 159 -6.12 8.22 -5.07
N PHE A 160 -5.41 8.81 -4.13
CA PHE A 160 -4.15 8.28 -3.58
C PHE A 160 -4.35 7.86 -2.13
N LEU A 161 -3.75 6.73 -1.74
CA LEU A 161 -3.69 6.29 -0.34
C LEU A 161 -2.96 7.35 0.49
N GLN A 162 -3.56 7.82 1.57
CA GLN A 162 -2.92 8.76 2.50
C GLN A 162 -2.45 8.05 3.75
N LYS A 163 -3.28 7.13 4.27
CA LYS A 163 -3.00 6.40 5.49
C LYS A 163 -3.63 5.02 5.46
N GLN A 164 -2.95 4.06 6.06
CA GLN A 164 -3.50 2.76 6.43
C GLN A 164 -3.19 2.49 7.90
N ILE A 165 -4.13 1.86 8.59
CA ILE A 165 -3.97 1.47 9.99
C ILE A 165 -4.41 0.02 10.12
N PHE A 166 -3.49 -0.85 10.50
CA PHE A 166 -3.73 -2.28 10.69
C PHE A 166 -3.72 -2.59 12.19
N TYR A 167 -4.81 -3.14 12.69
CA TYR A 167 -4.95 -3.60 14.07
C TYR A 167 -4.79 -5.12 14.09
N TYR A 168 -3.71 -5.61 14.72
CA TYR A 168 -3.41 -7.04 14.74
C TYR A 168 -4.43 -7.82 15.59
N ASN A 169 -4.82 -9.00 15.16
CA ASN A 169 -5.72 -9.88 15.94
C ASN A 169 -4.97 -10.88 16.83
N THR A 170 -3.65 -10.93 16.72
CA THR A 170 -2.76 -11.75 17.55
C THR A 170 -1.89 -10.87 18.42
N ALA A 171 -1.61 -11.35 19.64
CA ALA A 171 -0.67 -10.69 20.51
C ALA A 171 0.78 -10.99 20.07
N ILE A 172 1.64 -9.99 20.16
CA ILE A 172 3.08 -10.09 19.88
C ILE A 172 3.84 -9.87 21.18
N ASN A 173 4.84 -10.72 21.44
CA ASN A 173 5.74 -10.54 22.57
C ASN A 173 6.86 -9.55 22.21
N PHE A 174 6.87 -8.39 22.86
CA PHE A 174 7.90 -7.35 22.70
C PHE A 174 9.10 -7.52 23.65
N SER A 175 9.06 -8.52 24.54
CA SER A 175 10.16 -8.80 25.46
C SER A 175 11.30 -9.52 24.74
N LYS A 176 12.53 -9.15 25.09
CA LYS A 176 13.73 -9.91 24.71
C LYS A 176 13.92 -11.17 25.56
N ASP A 177 13.25 -11.25 26.71
CA ASP A 177 13.28 -12.41 27.60
C ASP A 177 11.98 -13.22 27.50
N TYR A 178 12.09 -14.44 27.00
CA TYR A 178 10.97 -15.38 26.88
C TYR A 178 10.35 -15.77 28.23
N ARG A 179 11.07 -15.62 29.34
CA ARG A 179 10.55 -15.95 30.69
C ARG A 179 9.70 -14.84 31.29
N SER A 180 9.72 -13.65 30.71
CA SER A 180 8.92 -12.49 31.11
C SER A 180 8.27 -11.89 29.87
N PRO A 181 7.20 -12.51 29.33
CA PRO A 181 6.56 -12.06 28.11
C PRO A 181 5.90 -10.69 28.29
N ASP A 182 6.10 -9.81 27.30
CA ASP A 182 5.51 -8.48 27.17
C ASP A 182 4.53 -8.53 25.99
N SER A 183 3.39 -9.17 26.22
CA SER A 183 2.44 -9.56 25.17
C SER A 183 1.40 -8.47 24.93
N HIS A 184 1.41 -7.88 23.73
CA HIS A 184 0.51 -6.78 23.36
C HIS A 184 -0.17 -7.01 22.02
N TYR A 185 -1.29 -6.31 21.75
CA TYR A 185 -1.97 -6.32 20.46
C TYR A 185 -1.58 -5.08 19.66
N PRO A 186 -0.62 -5.19 18.72
CA PRO A 186 -0.05 -4.02 18.09
C PRO A 186 -0.94 -3.41 17.03
N ARG A 187 -0.59 -2.16 16.70
CA ARG A 187 -1.15 -1.43 15.58
C ARG A 187 -0.03 -0.93 14.68
N LEU A 188 -0.12 -1.21 13.39
CA LEU A 188 0.78 -0.66 12.38
C LEU A 188 0.09 0.49 11.65
N GLU A 189 0.72 1.66 11.63
CA GLU A 189 0.29 2.80 10.84
C GLU A 189 1.24 3.02 9.67
N ILE A 190 0.70 3.11 8.45
CA ILE A 190 1.44 3.47 7.26
C ILE A 190 0.90 4.80 6.76
N THR A 191 1.77 5.80 6.64
CA THR A 191 1.42 7.11 6.09
C THR A 191 2.17 7.35 4.79
N TYR A 192 1.46 7.85 3.78
CA TYR A 192 2.02 8.07 2.44
C TYR A 192 2.10 9.55 2.12
N SER A 193 3.21 9.97 1.52
CA SER A 193 3.49 11.37 1.24
C SER A 193 4.29 11.55 -0.05
N ASN A 194 4.40 12.80 -0.50
CA ASN A 194 5.24 13.21 -1.63
C ASN A 194 4.91 12.49 -2.95
N PHE A 195 3.61 12.22 -3.16
CA PHE A 195 3.09 11.69 -4.42
C PHE A 195 3.49 12.58 -5.59
N ASN A 196 4.16 12.01 -6.58
CA ASN A 196 4.39 12.69 -7.84
C ASN A 196 4.52 11.72 -9.01
N ARG A 197 4.45 12.29 -10.22
CA ARG A 197 4.42 11.58 -11.51
C ARG A 197 5.67 11.89 -12.34
N ASN A 198 6.74 12.36 -11.71
CA ASN A 198 7.97 12.68 -12.41
C ASN A 198 8.66 11.38 -12.88
N PRO A 199 9.43 11.43 -13.98
CA PRO A 199 10.23 10.29 -14.42
C PRO A 199 11.17 9.81 -13.31
N VAL A 200 11.28 8.48 -13.19
CA VAL A 200 12.19 7.82 -12.24
C VAL A 200 13.44 7.37 -12.99
N ALA A 201 14.60 7.40 -12.33
CA ALA A 201 15.86 6.94 -12.93
C ALA A 201 15.76 5.49 -13.44
N ALA A 202 16.01 5.29 -14.73
CA ALA A 202 15.94 3.97 -15.38
C ALA A 202 16.89 2.93 -14.76
N SER A 203 18.01 3.38 -14.19
CA SER A 203 18.98 2.50 -13.51
C SER A 203 18.37 1.73 -12.34
N LEU A 204 17.33 2.26 -11.66
CA LEU A 204 16.65 1.54 -10.57
C LEU A 204 15.99 0.23 -11.02
N PHE A 205 15.56 0.18 -12.29
CA PHE A 205 14.85 -0.96 -12.87
C PHE A 205 15.76 -1.87 -13.71
N SER A 206 17.01 -1.46 -13.92
CA SER A 206 17.97 -2.24 -14.71
C SER A 206 18.55 -3.38 -13.90
N THR A 207 18.56 -4.60 -14.46
CA THR A 207 19.20 -5.76 -13.84
C THR A 207 20.67 -5.53 -13.56
N SER A 208 21.38 -4.80 -14.43
CA SER A 208 22.82 -4.51 -14.30
C SER A 208 23.18 -3.71 -13.04
N THR A 209 22.22 -3.04 -12.41
CA THR A 209 22.40 -2.39 -11.09
C THR A 209 22.59 -3.43 -9.97
N TYR A 210 22.04 -4.63 -10.15
CA TYR A 210 21.98 -5.67 -9.12
C TYR A 210 22.89 -6.85 -9.46
N PHE A 211 22.86 -7.31 -10.71
CA PHE A 211 23.65 -8.43 -11.18
C PHE A 211 23.84 -8.42 -12.70
N THR A 212 24.82 -9.18 -13.17
CA THR A 212 25.00 -9.51 -14.59
C THR A 212 24.99 -11.02 -14.76
N LYS A 213 24.81 -11.47 -15.99
CA LYS A 213 24.98 -12.88 -16.37
C LYS A 213 26.31 -13.04 -17.09
N SER A 214 27.10 -14.03 -16.66
CA SER A 214 28.31 -14.44 -17.38
C SER A 214 27.96 -15.14 -18.70
N ALA A 215 28.96 -15.37 -19.56
CA ALA A 215 28.80 -16.14 -20.79
C ALA A 215 28.28 -17.57 -20.58
N LYS A 216 28.32 -18.11 -19.35
CA LYS A 216 27.80 -19.43 -18.98
C LYS A 216 26.45 -19.34 -18.23
N GLU A 217 25.71 -18.24 -18.39
CA GLU A 217 24.44 -17.94 -17.69
C GLU A 217 24.54 -17.88 -16.15
N LYS A 218 25.74 -17.98 -15.56
CA LYS A 218 25.93 -17.80 -14.12
C LYS A 218 25.68 -16.35 -13.73
N ILE A 219 24.86 -16.14 -12.70
CA ILE A 219 24.59 -14.83 -12.10
C ILE A 219 25.82 -14.35 -11.32
N ILE A 220 26.21 -13.09 -11.55
CA ILE A 220 27.30 -12.40 -10.87
C ILE A 220 26.73 -11.11 -10.28
N LEU A 221 26.70 -11.00 -8.96
CA LEU A 221 26.23 -9.80 -8.26
C LEU A 221 27.20 -8.63 -8.49
N THR A 222 26.66 -7.40 -8.55
CA THR A 222 27.48 -6.19 -8.63
C THR A 222 28.28 -5.97 -7.34
N GLU A 223 29.29 -5.07 -7.37
CA GLU A 223 30.14 -4.80 -6.20
C GLU A 223 29.32 -4.40 -4.96
N LYS A 224 28.21 -3.67 -5.15
CA LYS A 224 27.26 -3.31 -4.06
C LYS A 224 26.73 -4.55 -3.32
N PHE A 225 26.52 -5.65 -4.02
CA PHE A 225 25.91 -6.87 -3.49
C PHE A 225 26.89 -8.05 -3.39
N LYS A 226 28.19 -7.83 -3.54
CA LYS A 226 29.21 -8.90 -3.55
C LYS A 226 29.26 -9.75 -2.28
N LYS A 227 28.84 -9.18 -1.14
CA LYS A 227 28.75 -9.89 0.15
C LYS A 227 27.42 -10.63 0.35
N TYR A 228 26.51 -10.55 -0.61
CA TYR A 228 25.17 -11.12 -0.48
C TYR A 228 25.17 -12.56 -0.97
N LYS A 229 24.31 -13.38 -0.36
CA LYS A 229 24.03 -14.74 -0.81
C LYS A 229 22.80 -14.74 -1.70
N ILE A 230 22.87 -15.47 -2.81
CA ILE A 230 21.71 -15.71 -3.67
C ILE A 230 20.92 -16.87 -3.05
N ASN A 231 19.66 -16.61 -2.72
CA ASN A 231 18.70 -17.62 -2.33
C ASN A 231 17.89 -18.01 -3.58
N ASN A 232 17.79 -19.30 -3.84
CA ASN A 232 16.96 -19.86 -4.92
C ASN A 232 15.56 -20.18 -4.40
#